data_AF-A0A2L0NFA8-F1
#
_entry.id   AF-A0A2L0NFA8-F1
#
_cell.length_a   1.000
_cell.length_b   1.000
_cell.length_c   1.000
_cell.angle_alpha   90.00
_cell.angle_beta   90.00
_cell.angle_gamma   90.00
#
_symmetry.space_group_name_H-M   'P 1'
#
loop_
_entity.id
_entity.type
_entity.pdbx_description
1 polymer ?
#
loop_
_entity_poly.entity_id
_entity_poly.type
_entity_poly.pdbx_seq_one_letter_code
_entity_poly.pdbx_strand_id
1 'polypeptide(L)'
;TTTDTANGSTTTDTANGSTTADTANGSTTADTANGSTTADTANGAAGTDTADGADGADGAAEVVPLPGQLAYVIYTSGSTGQPKGVLIEHAQAARLFTAAQDHFHFDRTDVWTLFHSLAFDFSVWELWGA
;
A
#
# COMPACT_ATOMS: atom_id res chain seq x y z
N THR A 1 -8.18 -31.62 11.62
CA THR A 1 -7.24 -30.86 10.79
C THR A 1 -7.44 -31.28 9.36
N THR A 2 -7.79 -30.34 8.49
CA THR A 2 -8.00 -30.57 7.06
C THR A 2 -7.03 -29.69 6.28
N THR A 3 -6.42 -30.21 5.23
CA THR A 3 -5.45 -29.47 4.41
C THR A 3 -5.92 -29.53 2.96
N ASP A 4 -6.00 -28.37 2.30
CA ASP A 4 -6.29 -28.24 0.88
C ASP A 4 -5.19 -27.42 0.20
N THR A 5 -4.89 -27.74 -1.07
CA THR A 5 -3.87 -27.04 -1.85
C THR A 5 -4.39 -26.81 -3.27
N ALA A 6 -4.53 -25.54 -3.64
CA ALA A 6 -4.97 -25.12 -4.96
C ALA A 6 -4.19 -23.87 -5.41
N ASN A 7 -3.76 -23.85 -6.67
CA ASN A 7 -3.12 -22.68 -7.33
C ASN A 7 -1.94 -22.05 -6.55
N GLY A 8 -1.09 -22.85 -5.89
CA GLY A 8 0.08 -22.35 -5.15
C GLY A 8 -0.23 -21.82 -3.75
N SER A 9 -1.50 -21.89 -3.33
CA SER A 9 -1.98 -21.61 -1.98
C SER A 9 -2.25 -22.91 -1.23
N THR A 10 -1.78 -22.99 0.01
CA THR A 10 -2.06 -24.11 0.93
C THR A 10 -2.84 -23.57 2.13
N THR A 11 -4.04 -24.11 2.35
CA THR A 11 -4.89 -23.79 3.49
C THR A 11 -4.91 -24.98 4.45
N THR A 12 -4.59 -24.72 5.72
CA THR A 12 -4.72 -25.71 6.79
C THR A 12 -5.77 -25.23 7.78
N ASP A 13 -6.82 -26.02 7.95
CA ASP A 13 -7.92 -25.75 8.88
C ASP A 13 -7.78 -26.63 10.14
N THR A 14 -7.67 -25.98 11.29
CA THR A 14 -7.60 -26.59 12.61
C THR A 14 -8.75 -26.09 13.46
N ALA A 15 -9.15 -26.86 14.47
CA ALA A 15 -10.25 -26.48 15.39
C ALA A 15 -10.04 -25.12 16.10
N ASN A 16 -8.82 -24.56 16.08
CA ASN A 16 -8.45 -23.27 16.69
C ASN A 16 -8.11 -22.15 15.67
N GLY A 17 -8.36 -22.35 14.37
CA GLY A 17 -8.12 -21.33 13.34
C GLY A 17 -7.65 -21.89 11.99
N SER A 18 -7.63 -21.03 10.98
CA SER A 18 -7.23 -21.33 9.61
C SER A 18 -5.95 -20.58 9.24
N THR A 19 -4.98 -21.28 8.66
CA THR A 19 -3.75 -20.68 8.12
C THR A 19 -3.72 -20.87 6.62
N THR A 20 -3.55 -19.78 5.87
CA THR A 20 -3.38 -19.80 4.41
C THR A 20 -2.01 -19.27 4.04
N ALA A 21 -1.19 -20.07 3.37
CA ALA A 21 0.10 -19.66 2.83
C ALA A 21 0.00 -19.59 1.30
N ASP A 22 0.26 -18.41 0.72
CA ASP A 22 0.36 -18.23 -0.73
C ASP A 22 1.84 -18.10 -1.13
N THR A 23 2.36 -19.16 -1.74
CA THR A 23 3.78 -19.23 -2.11
C THR A 23 4.07 -18.47 -3.40
N ALA A 24 3.04 -18.03 -4.14
CA ALA A 24 3.20 -17.33 -5.42
C ALA A 24 3.52 -15.84 -5.24
N ASN A 25 3.17 -15.24 -4.10
CA ASN A 25 3.44 -13.84 -3.76
C ASN A 25 4.24 -13.63 -2.46
N GLY A 26 4.55 -14.70 -1.71
CA GLY A 26 5.29 -14.60 -0.45
C GLY A 26 4.47 -14.08 0.74
N SER A 27 3.14 -14.05 0.61
CA SER A 27 2.20 -13.64 1.66
C SER A 27 1.72 -14.84 2.47
N THR A 28 1.81 -14.72 3.80
CA THR A 28 1.23 -15.70 4.72
C THR A 28 0.15 -15.02 5.55
N THR A 29 -1.06 -15.55 5.50
CA THR A 29 -2.22 -15.01 6.22
C THR A 29 -2.68 -16.02 7.25
N ALA A 30 -2.53 -15.71 8.53
CA ALA A 30 -3.03 -16.54 9.62
C ALA A 30 -4.28 -15.87 10.23
N ASP A 31 -5.42 -16.55 10.12
CA ASP A 31 -6.65 -16.17 10.82
C ASP A 31 -6.78 -17.02 12.08
N THR A 32 -6.21 -16.51 13.17
CA THR A 32 -6.48 -17.06 14.50
C THR A 32 -7.74 -16.39 15.03
N ALA A 33 -8.61 -17.13 15.70
CA ALA A 33 -9.92 -16.67 16.18
C ALA A 33 -9.93 -15.46 17.16
N ASN A 34 -8.83 -14.72 17.28
CA ASN A 34 -8.72 -13.48 18.04
C ASN A 34 -7.89 -12.37 17.36
N GLY A 35 -7.70 -12.42 16.03
CA GLY A 35 -7.03 -11.36 15.26
C GLY A 35 -6.34 -11.90 14.01
N SER A 36 -6.61 -11.30 12.86
CA SER A 36 -5.94 -11.63 11.59
C SER A 36 -4.55 -11.00 11.58
N THR A 37 -3.51 -11.82 11.52
CA THR A 37 -2.13 -11.35 11.29
C THR A 37 -1.77 -11.66 9.84
N THR A 38 -1.70 -10.63 9.01
CA THR A 38 -1.16 -10.71 7.65
C THR A 38 0.32 -10.39 7.73
N ALA A 39 1.19 -11.38 7.45
CA ALA A 39 2.61 -11.14 7.28
C ALA A 39 2.90 -11.05 5.77
N ASP A 40 2.96 -9.83 5.24
CA ASP A 40 3.52 -9.57 3.92
C ASP A 40 5.04 -9.50 4.04
N THR A 41 5.72 -10.56 3.59
CA THR A 41 7.19 -10.65 3.69
C THR A 41 7.87 -10.10 2.41
N ALA A 42 7.12 -9.62 1.42
CA ALA A 42 7.67 -9.13 0.16
C ALA A 42 8.36 -7.76 0.30
N ASN A 43 8.07 -7.03 1.38
CA ASN A 43 8.77 -5.82 1.77
C ASN A 43 9.23 -6.02 3.20
N GLY A 44 10.53 -5.94 3.50
CA GLY A 44 11.15 -6.35 4.78
C GLY A 44 10.73 -5.58 6.04
N ALA A 45 9.52 -5.04 6.11
CA ALA A 45 8.89 -4.54 7.31
C ALA A 45 7.99 -5.64 7.89
N ALA A 46 8.47 -6.35 8.91
CA ALA A 46 7.60 -7.13 9.78
C ALA A 46 6.64 -6.16 10.47
N GLY A 47 5.45 -5.98 9.89
CA GLY A 47 4.36 -5.23 10.50
C GLY A 47 3.80 -6.04 11.67
N THR A 48 4.35 -5.85 12.87
CA THR A 48 3.73 -6.35 14.09
C THR A 48 2.54 -5.46 14.42
N ASP A 49 1.34 -5.89 14.05
CA ASP A 49 0.09 -5.30 14.56
C ASP A 49 -0.01 -5.61 16.06
N THR A 50 0.55 -4.70 16.86
CA THR A 50 0.45 -4.76 18.32
C THR A 50 -0.69 -3.83 18.70
N ALA A 51 -1.81 -4.45 19.09
CA ALA A 51 -3.01 -3.74 19.54
C ALA A 51 -2.68 -2.71 20.65
N ASP A 52 -3.31 -1.55 20.47
CA ASP A 52 -3.52 -0.39 21.35
C ASP A 52 -3.04 -0.48 22.83
N GLY A 53 -2.22 0.50 23.23
CA GLY A 53 -2.06 0.88 24.63
C GLY A 53 -0.62 1.04 25.15
N ALA A 54 0.11 2.07 24.69
CA ALA A 54 1.16 2.71 25.49
C ALA A 54 1.43 4.14 24.96
N ASP A 55 0.87 5.13 25.64
CA ASP A 55 1.30 6.53 25.62
C ASP A 55 2.78 6.58 26.04
N GLY A 56 3.68 6.76 25.06
CA GLY A 56 5.12 6.63 25.30
C GLY A 56 5.98 7.05 24.11
N ALA A 57 6.57 8.24 24.24
CA ALA A 57 7.68 8.80 23.47
C ALA A 57 7.36 9.33 22.06
N ASP A 58 6.98 10.60 22.02
CA ASP A 58 6.87 11.50 20.86
C ASP A 58 8.26 11.83 20.25
N GLY A 59 9.00 10.77 19.91
CA GLY A 59 10.36 10.81 19.39
C GLY A 59 10.57 9.79 18.28
N ALA A 60 9.51 9.44 17.54
CA ALA A 60 9.65 8.67 16.32
C ALA A 60 10.58 9.44 15.38
N ALA A 61 11.72 8.85 15.05
CA ALA A 61 12.65 9.44 14.09
C ALA A 61 11.88 9.75 12.81
N GLU A 62 11.98 10.99 12.33
CA GLU A 62 11.35 11.41 11.08
C GLU A 62 11.85 10.49 9.95
N VAL A 63 10.94 9.66 9.43
CA VAL A 63 11.25 8.78 8.32
C VAL A 63 11.23 9.63 7.06
N VAL A 64 12.42 10.02 6.60
CA VAL A 64 12.58 10.72 5.32
C VAL A 64 12.58 9.67 4.20
N PRO A 65 11.59 9.65 3.30
CA PRO A 65 11.56 8.69 2.20
C PRO A 65 12.69 8.97 1.21
N LEU A 66 13.32 7.90 0.72
CA LEU A 66 14.30 8.00 -0.35
C LEU A 66 13.60 8.18 -1.70
N PRO A 67 14.16 8.95 -2.66
CA PRO A 67 13.49 9.23 -3.93
C PRO A 67 13.08 7.99 -4.75
N GLY A 68 13.82 6.89 -4.63
CA GLY A 68 13.53 5.61 -5.32
C GLY A 68 12.59 4.68 -4.55
N GLN A 69 12.06 5.09 -3.40
CA GLN A 69 11.02 4.32 -2.71
C GLN A 69 9.66 4.60 -3.36
N LEU A 70 8.78 3.60 -3.30
CA LEU A 70 7.42 3.72 -3.80
C LEU A 70 6.65 4.76 -2.98
N ALA A 71 6.02 5.70 -3.68
CA ALA A 71 5.10 6.67 -3.12
C ALA A 71 3.64 6.18 -3.15
N TYR A 72 3.23 5.53 -4.25
CA TYR A 72 1.87 4.98 -4.38
C TYR A 72 1.76 3.87 -5.43
N VAL A 73 0.65 3.13 -5.38
CA VAL A 73 0.26 2.14 -6.39
C VAL A 73 -1.20 2.38 -6.80
N ILE A 74 -1.44 2.49 -8.11
CA ILE A 74 -2.80 2.52 -8.67
C ILE A 74 -3.04 1.24 -9.47
N TYR A 75 -4.19 0.61 -9.22
CA TYR A 75 -4.59 -0.58 -9.95
C TYR A 75 -5.42 -0.22 -11.18
N THR A 76 -5.03 -0.78 -12.32
CA THR A 76 -5.73 -0.63 -13.59
C THR A 76 -6.34 -1.95 -14.02
N SER A 77 -7.40 -1.92 -14.84
CA SER A 77 -7.97 -3.13 -15.40
C SER A 77 -6.95 -3.82 -16.32
N GLY A 78 -6.65 -5.08 -16.05
CA GLY A 78 -5.83 -5.89 -16.94
C GLY A 78 -6.67 -6.50 -18.06
N SER A 79 -6.10 -6.57 -19.27
CA SER A 79 -6.71 -7.28 -20.40
C SER A 79 -6.95 -8.77 -20.16
N THR A 80 -6.33 -9.35 -19.13
CA THR A 80 -6.48 -10.74 -18.69
C THR A 80 -7.53 -10.93 -17.59
N GLY A 81 -8.24 -9.86 -17.21
CA GLY A 81 -9.24 -9.86 -16.13
C GLY A 81 -8.66 -9.70 -14.72
N GLN A 82 -7.33 -9.70 -14.57
CA GLN A 82 -6.64 -9.43 -13.30
C GLN A 82 -6.08 -8.01 -13.27
N PRO A 83 -6.35 -7.20 -12.22
CA PRO A 83 -5.81 -5.86 -12.11
C PRO A 83 -4.27 -5.82 -12.10
N LYS A 84 -3.70 -4.78 -12.70
CA LYS A 84 -2.25 -4.54 -12.72
C LYS A 84 -1.91 -3.34 -11.86
N GLY A 85 -0.99 -3.50 -10.92
CA GLY A 85 -0.46 -2.41 -10.11
C GLY A 85 0.52 -1.55 -10.92
N VAL A 86 0.31 -0.24 -10.94
CA VAL A 86 1.25 0.75 -11.45
C VAL A 86 1.99 1.34 -10.27
N LEU A 87 3.25 0.96 -10.12
CA LEU A 87 4.12 1.36 -9.01
C LEU A 87 4.80 2.68 -9.35
N ILE A 88 4.64 3.69 -8.49
CA ILE A 88 5.22 5.02 -8.71
C ILE A 88 6.14 5.38 -7.55
N GLU A 89 7.36 5.79 -7.88
CA GLU A 89 8.38 6.26 -6.92
C GLU A 89 8.20 7.73 -6.54
N HIS A 90 8.72 8.13 -5.37
CA HIS A 90 8.71 9.53 -4.92
C HIS A 90 9.32 10.50 -5.95
N ALA A 91 10.44 10.11 -6.59
CA ALA A 91 11.09 10.92 -7.61
C ALA A 91 10.19 11.18 -8.83
N GLN A 92 9.39 10.18 -9.23
CA GLN A 92 8.48 10.29 -10.37
C GLN A 92 7.30 11.21 -10.05
N ALA A 93 6.74 11.08 -8.85
CA ALA A 93 5.69 11.99 -8.37
C ALA A 93 6.19 13.43 -8.28
N ALA A 94 7.38 13.67 -7.70
CA ALA A 94 7.96 15.00 -7.61
C ALA A 94 8.25 15.62 -9.00
N ARG A 95 8.58 14.78 -9.99
CA ARG A 95 8.82 15.25 -11.36
C ARG A 95 7.57 15.88 -11.99
N LEU A 96 6.38 15.38 -11.69
CA LEU A 96 5.10 15.94 -12.17
C LEU A 96 4.97 17.41 -11.77
N PHE A 97 5.17 17.72 -10.49
CA PHE A 97 4.99 19.08 -9.97
C PHE A 97 6.08 20.04 -10.44
N THR A 98 7.33 19.59 -10.48
CA THR A 98 8.43 20.42 -11.03
C THR A 98 8.23 20.73 -12.52
N ALA A 99 7.61 19.83 -13.30
CA ALA A 99 7.27 20.11 -14.70
C ALA A 99 6.08 21.07 -14.83
N ALA A 100 5.09 20.96 -13.94
CA ALA A 100 3.87 21.77 -13.98
C ALA A 100 4.11 23.24 -13.57
N GLN A 101 5.10 23.49 -12.69
CA GLN A 101 5.37 24.83 -12.16
C GLN A 101 5.62 25.88 -13.24
N ASP A 102 6.33 25.51 -14.31
CA ASP A 102 6.65 26.42 -15.43
C ASP A 102 5.44 26.75 -16.31
N HIS A 103 4.37 25.96 -16.23
CA HIS A 103 3.17 26.12 -17.05
C HIS A 103 2.04 26.84 -16.33
N PHE A 104 1.85 26.56 -15.04
CA PHE A 104 0.67 27.01 -14.30
C PHE A 104 0.99 28.02 -13.20
N HIS A 105 2.25 28.11 -12.76
CA HIS A 105 2.72 29.08 -11.77
C HIS A 105 1.91 29.10 -10.47
N PHE A 106 1.52 27.93 -9.96
CA PHE A 106 0.73 27.84 -8.74
C PHE A 106 1.43 28.48 -7.54
N ASP A 107 0.63 29.13 -6.69
CA ASP A 107 1.02 29.70 -5.42
C ASP A 107 0.02 29.37 -4.30
N ARG A 108 0.31 29.86 -3.09
CA ARG A 108 -0.44 29.53 -1.86
C ARG A 108 -1.85 30.13 -1.80
N THR A 109 -2.20 30.95 -2.79
CA THR A 109 -3.53 31.57 -2.92
C THR A 109 -4.44 30.81 -3.86
N ASP A 110 -3.91 29.83 -4.60
CA ASP A 110 -4.70 28.96 -5.45
C ASP A 110 -5.57 28.02 -4.63
N VAL A 111 -6.76 27.75 -5.15
CA VAL A 111 -7.72 26.82 -4.57
C VAL A 111 -8.26 25.95 -5.67
N TRP A 112 -8.24 24.64 -5.45
CA TRP A 112 -8.86 23.67 -6.35
C TRP A 112 -9.60 22.58 -5.59
N THR A 113 -10.38 21.81 -6.33
CA THR A 113 -11.18 20.70 -5.80
C THR A 113 -10.41 19.40 -5.85
N LEU A 114 -10.48 18.59 -4.78
CA LEU A 114 -10.25 17.16 -4.87
C LEU A 114 -11.55 16.51 -5.34
N PHE A 115 -11.61 16.13 -6.63
CA PHE A 115 -12.84 15.70 -7.27
C PHE A 115 -12.75 14.26 -7.76
N HIS A 116 -11.59 13.85 -8.28
CA HIS A 116 -11.42 12.52 -8.83
C HIS A 116 -11.32 11.47 -7.72
N SER A 117 -11.76 10.26 -8.02
CA SER A 117 -11.54 9.11 -7.12
C SER A 117 -10.05 8.95 -6.84
N LEU A 118 -9.70 8.65 -5.58
CA LEU A 118 -8.32 8.35 -5.18
C LEU A 118 -7.74 7.09 -5.87
N ALA A 119 -8.58 6.31 -6.55
CA ALA A 119 -8.15 5.19 -7.39
C ALA A 119 -7.76 5.61 -8.83
N PHE A 120 -7.86 6.90 -9.19
CA PHE A 120 -7.51 7.42 -10.51
C PHE A 120 -6.32 8.38 -10.41
N ASP A 121 -5.39 8.33 -11.36
CA ASP A 121 -4.09 8.99 -11.25
C ASP A 121 -4.16 10.52 -11.18
N PHE A 122 -5.19 11.13 -11.77
CA PHE A 122 -5.38 12.57 -11.70
C PHE A 122 -5.59 13.09 -10.26
N SER A 123 -6.13 12.28 -9.35
CA SER A 123 -6.31 12.69 -7.96
C SER A 123 -4.99 12.92 -7.21
N VAL A 124 -3.88 12.34 -7.70
CA VAL A 124 -2.54 12.55 -7.12
C VAL A 124 -2.12 14.01 -7.27
N TRP A 125 -2.40 14.59 -8.43
CA TRP A 125 -2.15 16.01 -8.68
C TRP A 125 -3.04 16.90 -7.82
N GLU A 126 -4.33 16.56 -7.70
CA GLU A 126 -5.28 17.28 -6.85
C GLU A 126 -4.91 17.23 -5.35
N LEU A 127 -4.29 16.14 -4.89
CA LEU A 127 -3.91 15.94 -3.50
C LEU A 127 -2.60 16.66 -3.12
N TRP A 128 -1.58 16.58 -3.97
CA TRP A 128 -0.22 17.03 -3.62
C TRP A 128 0.25 18.30 -4.33
N GLY A 129 -0.47 18.78 -5.34
CA GLY A 129 -0.10 20.05 -5.97
C GLY A 129 -0.42 21.28 -5.12
N ALA A 130 -1.26 21.13 -4.09
CA ALA A 130 -1.87 22.21 -3.33
C ALA A 130 -0.88 22.92 -2.39
#